data_AF-A0A8J1TSJ4-F1
#
_entry.id   AF-A0A8J1TSJ4-F1
#
_cell.length_a   1.000
_cell.length_b   1.000
_cell.length_c   1.000
_cell.angle_alpha   90.00
_cell.angle_beta   90.00
_cell.angle_gamma   90.00
#
_symmetry.space_group_name_H-M   'P 1'
#
loop_
_entity.id
_entity.type
_entity.pdbx_description
1 polymer ?
#
loop_
_entity_poly.entity_id
_entity_poly.type
_entity_poly.pdbx_seq_one_letter_code
_entity_poly.pdbx_strand_id
1 'polypeptide(L)'
;MENSTNLTEIEYQESQDNTRKQKLVVLSLKFILALWICLGNTLVIIAYSKFKSLRSVTNYWILHLAVADLFMGLSMFIEFGSFFQRTVLSGWSMYIYCAFLSLTINLSIFMTISLLVAVTVDRYIAIFWPLRYQTLITMKKAHKGITILWSSNIIVILTAAIHWRLETKEEIYCQIVPPIIEYSYIPGFLAAAVIIVTLYVHIFTAVYNQAKKLQPQIETSKRDKNIKKNLIILKTAFFVIGIFLISWVPSIVTYGCMIYGGQTHLETVFLYIELLAYGNSGINPIIYAWRLKEFRRAFCALLHIKHHVTLE
;
A
#
# COMPACT_ATOMS: atom_id res chain seq x y z
N MET A 1 -38.62 -38.02 -7.69
CA MET A 1 -38.44 -36.60 -7.33
C MET A 1 -37.65 -36.41 -6.04
N GLU A 2 -37.74 -37.30 -5.03
CA GLU A 2 -36.88 -37.19 -3.82
C GLU A 2 -35.38 -37.36 -4.10
N ASN A 3 -34.99 -38.24 -5.03
CA ASN A 3 -33.57 -38.51 -5.28
C ASN A 3 -32.83 -37.34 -5.96
N SER A 4 -33.54 -36.50 -6.72
CA SER A 4 -32.97 -35.30 -7.34
C SER A 4 -32.76 -34.18 -6.33
N THR A 5 -33.68 -34.00 -5.38
CA THR A 5 -33.58 -32.95 -4.35
C THR A 5 -32.44 -33.20 -3.37
N ASN A 6 -32.22 -34.46 -2.98
CA ASN A 6 -31.09 -34.84 -2.12
C ASN A 6 -29.73 -34.63 -2.81
N LEU A 7 -29.63 -34.88 -4.12
CA LEU A 7 -28.40 -34.58 -4.87
C LEU A 7 -28.10 -33.08 -4.90
N THR A 8 -29.10 -32.23 -5.12
CA THR A 8 -28.91 -30.77 -5.12
C THR A 8 -28.50 -30.23 -3.74
N GLU A 9 -29.03 -30.80 -2.66
CA GLU A 9 -28.64 -30.41 -1.29
C GLU A 9 -27.20 -30.81 -0.95
N ILE A 10 -26.77 -32.00 -1.38
CA ILE A 10 -25.39 -32.48 -1.19
C ILE A 10 -24.41 -31.60 -1.98
N GLU A 11 -24.70 -31.34 -3.27
CA GLU A 11 -23.88 -30.47 -4.12
C GLU A 11 -23.79 -29.04 -3.55
N TYR A 12 -24.90 -28.53 -3.00
CA TYR A 12 -24.92 -27.22 -2.35
C TYR A 12 -24.06 -27.18 -1.08
N GLN A 13 -24.17 -28.18 -0.21
CA GLN A 13 -23.35 -28.28 1.00
C GLN A 13 -21.86 -28.42 0.68
N GLU A 14 -21.51 -29.22 -0.33
CA GLU A 14 -20.13 -29.40 -0.77
C GLU A 14 -19.54 -28.10 -1.37
N SER A 15 -20.34 -27.36 -2.15
CA SER A 15 -19.98 -26.05 -2.68
C SER A 15 -19.72 -25.02 -1.55
N GLN A 16 -20.57 -25.00 -0.52
CA GLN A 16 -20.37 -24.12 0.63
C GLN A 16 -19.13 -24.49 1.47
N ASP A 17 -18.88 -25.78 1.70
CA ASP A 17 -17.69 -26.24 2.42
C ASP A 17 -16.40 -25.92 1.65
N ASN A 18 -16.40 -26.11 0.33
CA ASN A 18 -15.27 -25.74 -0.53
C ASN A 18 -15.00 -24.23 -0.49
N THR A 19 -16.05 -23.41 -0.58
CA THR A 19 -15.93 -21.95 -0.48
C THR A 19 -15.37 -21.52 0.88
N ARG A 20 -15.82 -22.15 1.97
CA ARG A 20 -15.33 -21.89 3.33
C ARG A 20 -13.84 -22.25 3.48
N LYS A 21 -13.42 -23.41 2.96
CA LYS A 21 -12.00 -23.82 2.94
C LYS A 21 -11.14 -22.85 2.14
N GLN A 22 -11.59 -22.43 0.95
CA GLN A 22 -10.87 -21.44 0.13
C GLN A 22 -10.70 -20.11 0.88
N LYS A 23 -11.77 -19.58 1.50
CA LYS A 23 -11.71 -18.37 2.32
C LYS A 23 -10.70 -18.50 3.47
N LEU A 24 -10.72 -19.62 4.20
CA LEU A 24 -9.76 -19.89 5.27
C LEU A 24 -8.31 -19.92 4.77
N VAL A 25 -8.05 -20.57 3.62
CA VAL A 25 -6.73 -20.59 3.00
C VAL A 25 -6.25 -19.17 2.70
N VAL A 26 -7.08 -18.34 2.04
CA VAL A 26 -6.70 -16.96 1.71
C VAL A 26 -6.45 -16.12 2.96
N LEU A 27 -7.33 -16.20 3.96
CA LEU A 27 -7.17 -15.46 5.21
C LEU A 27 -5.89 -15.91 5.94
N SER A 28 -5.53 -17.18 5.89
CA SER A 28 -4.28 -17.69 6.45
C SER A 28 -3.05 -17.14 5.71
N LEU A 29 -3.11 -17.04 4.38
CA LEU A 29 -2.06 -16.38 3.59
C LEU A 29 -1.96 -14.88 3.93
N LYS A 30 -3.09 -14.19 4.08
CA LYS A 30 -3.16 -12.80 4.54
C LYS A 30 -2.53 -12.66 5.93
N PHE A 31 -2.76 -13.58 6.86
CA PHE A 31 -2.13 -13.58 8.19
C PHE A 31 -0.60 -13.68 8.11
N ILE A 32 -0.07 -14.58 7.28
CA ILE A 32 1.38 -14.72 7.08
C ILE A 32 1.96 -13.43 6.48
N LEU A 33 1.28 -12.86 5.49
CA LEU A 33 1.68 -11.59 4.88
C LEU A 33 1.62 -10.44 5.89
N ALA A 34 0.62 -10.42 6.78
CA ALA A 34 0.48 -9.43 7.84
C ALA A 34 1.67 -9.44 8.81
N LEU A 35 2.17 -10.62 9.19
CA LEU A 35 3.41 -10.74 9.97
C LEU A 35 4.59 -10.08 9.24
N TRP A 36 4.74 -10.39 7.95
CA TRP A 36 5.81 -9.82 7.13
C TRP A 36 5.72 -8.28 7.03
N ILE A 37 4.52 -7.76 6.75
CA ILE A 37 4.24 -6.32 6.67
C ILE A 37 4.57 -5.64 8.01
N CYS A 38 4.06 -6.19 9.11
CA CYS A 38 4.25 -5.64 10.45
C CYS A 38 5.73 -5.63 10.85
N LEU A 39 6.45 -6.73 10.65
CA LEU A 39 7.87 -6.83 10.97
C LEU A 39 8.71 -5.84 10.15
N GLY A 40 8.52 -5.83 8.83
CA GLY A 40 9.29 -4.98 7.92
C GLY A 40 9.08 -3.49 8.17
N ASN A 41 7.82 -3.07 8.35
CA ASN A 41 7.51 -1.66 8.56
C ASN A 41 7.82 -1.18 9.99
N THR A 42 7.75 -2.07 10.99
CA THR A 42 8.28 -1.78 12.33
C THR A 42 9.78 -1.54 12.27
N LEU A 43 10.53 -2.32 11.49
CA LEU A 43 11.96 -2.13 11.30
C LEU A 43 12.28 -0.76 10.66
N VAL A 44 11.48 -0.32 9.68
CA VAL A 44 11.59 1.03 9.08
C VAL A 44 11.43 2.12 10.14
N ILE A 45 10.40 2.02 10.98
CA ILE A 45 10.09 3.00 12.04
C ILE A 45 11.19 3.03 13.09
N ILE A 46 11.67 1.87 13.53
CA ILE A 46 12.79 1.76 14.49
C ILE A 46 14.06 2.38 13.89
N ALA A 47 14.37 2.08 12.62
CA ALA A 47 15.54 2.63 11.95
C ALA A 47 15.49 4.16 11.89
N TYR A 48 14.39 4.74 11.42
CA TYR A 48 14.24 6.19 11.38
C TYR A 48 14.36 6.83 12.78
N SER A 49 13.77 6.19 13.79
CA SER A 49 13.80 6.69 15.17
C SER A 49 15.20 6.64 15.79
N LYS A 50 15.95 5.57 15.56
CA LYS A 50 17.27 5.34 16.18
C LYS A 50 18.41 6.07 15.47
N PHE A 51 18.40 6.14 14.14
CA PHE A 51 19.52 6.68 13.37
C PHE A 51 19.27 8.12 12.92
N LYS A 52 20.00 9.08 13.51
CA LYS A 52 19.91 10.51 13.15
C LYS A 52 20.20 10.78 11.66
N SER A 53 21.06 9.97 11.03
CA SER A 53 21.36 10.06 9.60
C SER A 53 20.12 9.87 8.72
N LEU A 54 19.10 9.15 9.20
CA LEU A 54 17.86 8.93 8.46
C LEU A 54 16.84 10.06 8.60
N ARG A 55 17.05 11.06 9.46
CA ARG A 55 16.05 12.09 9.76
C ARG A 55 16.01 13.23 8.73
N SER A 56 15.77 12.87 7.47
CA SER A 56 15.54 13.80 6.36
C SER A 56 14.05 13.94 6.04
N VAL A 57 13.67 15.03 5.37
CA VAL A 57 12.26 15.25 4.95
C VAL A 57 11.75 14.11 4.07
N THR A 58 12.59 13.66 3.14
CA THR A 58 12.33 12.48 2.30
C THR A 58 11.98 11.24 3.11
N ASN A 59 12.81 10.92 4.09
CA ASN A 59 12.63 9.73 4.90
C ASN A 59 11.48 9.89 5.90
N TYR A 60 11.06 11.12 6.18
CA TYR A 60 9.87 11.38 6.99
C TYR A 60 8.58 10.98 6.26
N TRP A 61 8.51 11.15 4.93
CA TRP A 61 7.43 10.56 4.14
C TRP A 61 7.45 9.03 4.18
N ILE A 62 8.63 8.43 4.06
CA ILE A 62 8.82 6.96 4.16
C ILE A 62 8.39 6.44 5.53
N LEU A 63 8.69 7.17 6.62
CA LEU A 63 8.23 6.84 7.97
C LEU A 63 6.71 6.76 8.03
N HIS A 64 6.00 7.78 7.53
CA HIS A 64 4.54 7.79 7.57
C HIS A 64 3.92 6.76 6.63
N LEU A 65 4.59 6.41 5.53
CA LEU A 65 4.20 5.29 4.68
C LEU A 65 4.31 3.96 5.45
N ALA A 66 5.39 3.75 6.20
CA ALA A 66 5.53 2.58 7.06
C ALA A 66 4.47 2.54 8.17
N VAL A 67 4.05 3.69 8.72
CA VAL A 67 2.95 3.74 9.69
C VAL A 67 1.62 3.34 9.03
N ALA A 68 1.31 3.83 7.83
CA ALA A 68 0.11 3.43 7.08
C ALA A 68 0.13 1.92 6.75
N ASP A 69 1.29 1.40 6.33
CA ASP A 69 1.46 -0.03 6.05
C ASP A 69 1.34 -0.90 7.31
N LEU A 70 1.73 -0.39 8.50
CA LEU A 70 1.45 -1.07 9.76
C LEU A 70 -0.04 -1.18 10.05
N PHE A 71 -0.81 -0.12 9.80
CA PHE A 71 -2.27 -0.21 9.92
C PHE A 71 -2.82 -1.29 8.98
N MET A 72 -2.33 -1.38 7.74
CA MET A 72 -2.73 -2.43 6.81
C MET A 72 -2.46 -3.84 7.35
N GLY A 73 -1.23 -4.09 7.84
CA GLY A 73 -0.88 -5.39 8.43
C GLY A 73 -1.72 -5.74 9.67
N LEU A 74 -1.95 -4.76 10.56
CA LEU A 74 -2.80 -4.96 11.74
C LEU A 74 -4.26 -5.24 11.35
N SER A 75 -4.79 -4.54 10.36
CA SER A 75 -6.14 -4.78 9.82
C SER A 75 -6.27 -6.20 9.25
N MET A 76 -5.23 -6.74 8.61
CA MET A 76 -5.27 -8.12 8.09
C MET A 76 -5.31 -9.18 9.20
N PHE A 77 -4.71 -8.92 10.37
CA PHE A 77 -4.90 -9.80 11.53
C PHE A 77 -6.35 -9.78 12.02
N ILE A 78 -6.98 -8.61 12.03
CA ILE A 78 -8.39 -8.47 12.36
C ILE A 78 -9.25 -9.17 11.30
N GLU A 79 -8.93 -9.03 10.01
CA GLU A 79 -9.63 -9.73 8.93
C GLU A 79 -9.60 -11.25 9.11
N PHE A 80 -8.46 -11.83 9.48
CA PHE A 80 -8.34 -13.25 9.80
C PHE A 80 -9.25 -13.65 10.98
N GLY A 81 -9.31 -12.82 12.02
CA GLY A 81 -10.19 -13.03 13.18
C GLY A 81 -11.68 -13.07 12.81
N SER A 82 -12.09 -12.34 11.76
CA SER A 82 -13.49 -12.25 11.33
C SER A 82 -14.09 -13.62 10.97
N PHE A 83 -13.26 -14.57 10.52
CA PHE A 83 -13.67 -15.95 10.21
C PHE A 83 -14.15 -16.72 11.45
N PHE A 84 -13.55 -16.46 12.61
CA PHE A 84 -13.85 -17.16 13.87
C PHE A 84 -14.85 -16.38 14.73
N GLN A 85 -15.02 -15.08 14.49
CA GLN A 85 -15.74 -14.20 15.39
C GLN A 85 -17.24 -14.48 15.48
N ARG A 86 -17.84 -15.19 14.51
CA ARG A 86 -19.27 -15.57 14.54
C ARG A 86 -19.65 -16.44 15.73
N THR A 87 -18.72 -17.20 16.31
CA THR A 87 -19.00 -17.99 17.53
C THR A 87 -18.92 -17.16 18.81
N VAL A 88 -18.43 -15.91 18.72
CA VAL A 88 -18.07 -15.08 19.89
C VAL A 88 -18.84 -13.75 19.92
N LEU A 89 -19.06 -13.09 18.78
CA LEU A 89 -19.77 -11.81 18.67
C LEU A 89 -21.06 -11.94 17.87
N SER A 90 -22.07 -11.17 18.28
CA SER A 90 -23.35 -11.04 17.57
C SER A 90 -23.87 -9.60 17.62
N GLY A 91 -24.84 -9.28 16.76
CA GLY A 91 -25.51 -7.98 16.73
C GLY A 91 -24.55 -6.79 16.63
N TRP A 92 -24.71 -5.82 17.54
CA TRP A 92 -23.94 -4.57 17.55
C TRP A 92 -22.43 -4.77 17.70
N SER A 93 -21.99 -5.78 18.44
CA SER A 93 -20.55 -6.03 18.62
C SER A 93 -19.89 -6.50 17.32
N MET A 94 -20.60 -7.32 16.53
CA MET A 94 -20.14 -7.72 15.20
C MET A 94 -20.12 -6.54 14.23
N TYR A 95 -21.14 -5.66 14.30
CA TYR A 95 -21.17 -4.42 13.51
C TYR A 95 -19.95 -3.54 13.80
N ILE A 96 -19.66 -3.26 15.07
CA ILE A 96 -18.50 -2.44 15.48
C ILE A 96 -17.19 -3.05 14.99
N TYR A 97 -17.05 -4.37 15.14
CA TYR A 97 -15.87 -5.12 14.70
C TYR A 97 -15.64 -4.97 13.18
N CYS A 98 -16.67 -5.22 12.37
CA CYS A 98 -16.58 -5.10 10.93
C CYS A 98 -16.41 -3.64 10.46
N ALA A 99 -17.04 -2.68 11.14
CA ALA A 99 -16.87 -1.26 10.85
C ALA A 99 -15.45 -0.80 11.13
N PHE A 100 -14.85 -1.23 12.24
CA PHE A 100 -13.46 -0.94 12.58
C PHE A 100 -12.48 -1.56 11.58
N LEU A 101 -12.72 -2.81 11.19
CA LEU A 101 -11.94 -3.48 10.14
C LEU A 101 -12.01 -2.69 8.82
N SER A 102 -13.20 -2.36 8.36
CA SER A 102 -13.38 -1.59 7.12
C SER A 102 -12.75 -0.20 7.19
N LEU A 103 -12.91 0.52 8.30
CA LEU A 103 -12.31 1.84 8.52
C LEU A 103 -10.78 1.79 8.38
N THR A 104 -10.16 0.80 9.04
CA THR A 104 -8.70 0.69 9.11
C THR A 104 -8.09 0.23 7.78
N ILE A 105 -8.72 -0.71 7.06
CA ILE A 105 -8.31 -1.10 5.71
C ILE A 105 -8.39 0.12 4.79
N ASN A 106 -9.56 0.75 4.67
CA ASN A 106 -9.75 1.86 3.73
C ASN A 106 -8.85 3.06 4.06
N LEU A 107 -8.68 3.41 5.34
CA LEU A 107 -7.74 4.46 5.74
C LEU A 107 -6.32 4.14 5.27
N SER A 108 -5.86 2.88 5.44
CA SER A 108 -4.52 2.47 5.02
C SER A 108 -4.34 2.61 3.51
N ILE A 109 -5.33 2.18 2.71
CA ILE A 109 -5.26 2.26 1.25
C ILE A 109 -5.18 3.72 0.78
N PHE A 110 -6.13 4.55 1.22
CA PHE A 110 -6.21 5.96 0.83
C PHE A 110 -4.99 6.75 1.29
N MET A 111 -4.48 6.45 2.49
CA MET A 111 -3.27 7.08 3.04
C MET A 111 -2.04 6.67 2.23
N THR A 112 -1.87 5.40 1.89
CA THR A 112 -0.76 4.90 1.06
C THR A 112 -0.76 5.56 -0.32
N ILE A 113 -1.91 5.64 -0.99
CA ILE A 113 -2.04 6.33 -2.28
C ILE A 113 -1.64 7.81 -2.16
N SER A 114 -2.19 8.50 -1.16
CA SER A 114 -1.89 9.91 -0.89
C SER A 114 -0.39 10.16 -0.64
N LEU A 115 0.27 9.26 0.11
CA LEU A 115 1.69 9.35 0.40
C LEU A 115 2.55 9.05 -0.82
N LEU A 116 2.16 8.12 -1.68
CA LEU A 116 2.86 7.86 -2.94
C LEU A 116 2.83 9.08 -3.86
N VAL A 117 1.68 9.77 -3.95
CA VAL A 117 1.58 11.06 -4.65
C VAL A 117 2.49 12.11 -4.00
N ALA A 118 2.46 12.24 -2.68
CA ALA A 118 3.30 13.22 -1.96
C ALA A 118 4.81 12.95 -2.16
N VAL A 119 5.25 11.70 -2.09
CA VAL A 119 6.64 11.29 -2.38
C VAL A 119 7.00 11.61 -3.83
N THR A 120 6.08 11.41 -4.77
CA THR A 120 6.29 11.74 -6.19
C THR A 120 6.48 13.25 -6.38
N VAL A 121 5.64 14.08 -5.75
CA VAL A 121 5.75 15.54 -5.79
C VAL A 121 7.06 16.02 -5.15
N ASP A 122 7.43 15.44 -4.01
CA ASP A 122 8.71 15.72 -3.34
C ASP A 122 9.90 15.42 -4.27
N ARG A 123 9.89 14.27 -4.95
CA ARG A 123 10.90 13.93 -5.97
C ARG A 123 10.92 14.94 -7.12
N TYR A 124 9.75 15.30 -7.62
CA TYR A 124 9.59 16.24 -8.73
C TYR A 124 10.26 17.58 -8.40
N ILE A 125 9.93 18.17 -7.25
CA ILE A 125 10.49 19.44 -6.79
C ILE A 125 12.01 19.33 -6.60
N ALA A 126 12.50 18.22 -6.04
CA ALA A 126 13.92 18.00 -5.81
C ALA A 126 14.75 18.02 -7.11
N ILE A 127 14.19 17.49 -8.20
CA ILE A 127 14.89 17.34 -9.48
C ILE A 127 14.77 18.59 -10.34
N PHE A 128 13.58 19.17 -10.46
CA PHE A 128 13.35 20.32 -11.34
C PHE A 128 13.68 21.66 -10.68
N TRP A 129 13.58 21.77 -9.35
CA TRP A 129 13.84 23.02 -8.62
C TRP A 129 14.81 22.82 -7.44
N PRO A 130 16.06 22.36 -7.67
CA PRO A 130 16.99 21.98 -6.61
C PRO A 130 17.36 23.13 -5.66
N LEU A 131 17.44 24.38 -6.15
CA LEU A 131 17.73 25.56 -5.32
C LEU A 131 16.54 25.95 -4.44
N ARG A 132 15.32 25.86 -4.98
CA ARG A 132 14.10 26.13 -4.21
C ARG A 132 13.74 24.97 -3.29
N TYR A 133 14.16 23.74 -3.59
CA TYR A 133 13.88 22.58 -2.74
C TYR A 133 14.34 22.81 -1.29
N GLN A 134 15.51 23.43 -1.09
CA GLN A 134 16.03 23.72 0.25
C GLN A 134 15.14 24.67 1.08
N THR A 135 14.36 25.55 0.43
CA THR A 135 13.46 26.50 1.11
C THR A 135 12.00 26.05 1.09
N LEU A 136 11.61 25.27 0.09
CA LEU A 136 10.25 24.73 -0.08
C LEU A 136 10.02 23.48 0.76
N ILE A 137 10.99 22.59 0.85
CA ILE A 137 10.85 21.27 1.49
C ILE A 137 11.62 21.29 2.80
N THR A 138 10.92 21.69 3.87
CA THR A 138 11.46 21.74 5.24
C THR A 138 10.68 20.82 6.16
N MET A 139 11.30 20.38 7.27
CA MET A 139 10.64 19.48 8.24
C MET A 139 9.33 20.06 8.78
N LYS A 140 9.27 21.37 9.05
CA LYS A 140 8.05 22.05 9.52
C LYS A 140 6.91 21.95 8.51
N LYS A 141 7.20 22.18 7.22
CA LYS A 141 6.21 22.08 6.15
C LYS A 141 5.79 20.64 5.89
N ALA A 142 6.74 19.70 5.96
CA ALA A 142 6.45 18.28 5.82
C ALA A 142 5.53 17.76 6.95
N HIS A 143 5.79 18.16 8.20
CA HIS A 143 4.91 17.86 9.33
C HIS A 143 3.49 18.40 9.10
N LYS A 144 3.36 19.67 8.73
CA LYS A 144 2.05 20.25 8.38
C LYS A 144 1.36 19.47 7.24
N GLY A 145 2.09 19.13 6.18
CA GLY A 145 1.56 18.37 5.05
C GLY A 145 1.06 16.98 5.46
N ILE A 146 1.83 16.26 6.27
CA ILE A 146 1.44 14.95 6.81
C ILE A 146 0.19 15.07 7.67
N THR A 147 0.12 16.05 8.59
CA THR A 147 -1.07 16.27 9.41
C THR A 147 -2.31 16.50 8.55
N ILE A 148 -2.19 17.32 7.50
CA ILE A 148 -3.29 17.56 6.56
C ILE A 148 -3.70 16.27 5.84
N LEU A 149 -2.75 15.46 5.38
CA LEU A 149 -3.07 14.20 4.71
C LEU A 149 -3.75 13.21 5.66
N TRP A 150 -3.27 13.04 6.89
CA TRP A 150 -3.93 12.17 7.87
C TRP A 150 -5.34 12.66 8.18
N SER A 151 -5.50 13.94 8.52
CA SER A 151 -6.80 14.50 8.85
C SER A 151 -7.79 14.38 7.70
N SER A 152 -7.38 14.72 6.47
CA SER A 152 -8.26 14.63 5.30
C SER A 152 -8.71 13.20 5.00
N ASN A 153 -7.79 12.23 5.02
CA ASN A 153 -8.15 10.83 4.80
C ASN A 153 -9.05 10.29 5.92
N ILE A 154 -8.76 10.58 7.18
CA ILE A 154 -9.62 10.21 8.32
C ILE A 154 -11.03 10.80 8.15
N ILE A 155 -11.15 12.07 7.79
CA ILE A 155 -12.45 12.73 7.58
C ILE A 155 -13.24 12.06 6.46
N VAL A 156 -12.59 11.73 5.34
CA VAL A 156 -13.24 11.03 4.21
C VAL A 156 -13.80 9.69 4.67
N ILE A 157 -12.98 8.88 5.35
CA ILE A 157 -13.40 7.55 5.81
C ILE A 157 -14.49 7.63 6.89
N LEU A 158 -14.41 8.57 7.84
CA LEU A 158 -15.44 8.76 8.86
C LEU A 158 -16.75 9.31 8.28
N THR A 159 -16.70 10.14 7.25
CA THR A 159 -17.91 10.63 6.58
C THR A 159 -18.57 9.52 5.78
N ALA A 160 -17.77 8.66 5.17
CA ALA A 160 -18.25 7.46 4.51
C ALA A 160 -18.93 6.50 5.49
N ALA A 161 -18.45 6.43 6.73
CA ALA A 161 -19.02 5.60 7.79
C ALA A 161 -20.50 5.90 8.10
N ILE A 162 -20.94 7.14 7.89
CA ILE A 162 -22.31 7.59 8.19
C ILE A 162 -23.34 6.87 7.29
N HIS A 163 -22.93 6.46 6.09
CA HIS A 163 -23.80 5.82 5.10
C HIS A 163 -23.62 4.30 5.05
N TRP A 164 -23.05 3.69 6.10
CA TRP A 164 -22.85 2.23 6.14
C TRP A 164 -24.19 1.49 6.19
N ARG A 165 -24.37 0.57 5.25
CA ARG A 165 -25.40 -0.46 5.32
C ARG A 165 -24.71 -1.79 5.62
N LEU A 166 -25.17 -2.49 6.65
CA LEU A 166 -24.75 -3.86 6.89
C LEU A 166 -25.45 -4.72 5.83
N GLU A 167 -24.83 -4.92 4.68
CA GLU A 167 -25.30 -5.93 3.73
C GLU A 167 -24.85 -7.30 4.22
N THR A 168 -25.75 -8.01 4.91
CA THR A 168 -25.55 -9.42 5.24
C THR A 168 -25.81 -10.26 3.99
N LYS A 169 -24.92 -10.19 3.00
CA LYS A 169 -24.87 -11.16 1.91
C LYS A 169 -23.92 -12.28 2.34
N GLU A 170 -24.50 -13.46 2.60
CA GLU A 170 -23.81 -14.73 2.86
C GLU A 170 -22.63 -14.72 3.85
N GLU A 171 -22.99 -14.57 5.13
CA GLU A 171 -22.59 -15.40 6.27
C GLU A 171 -21.13 -15.69 6.69
N ILE A 172 -20.07 -15.34 5.94
CA ILE A 172 -18.72 -15.90 6.26
C ILE A 172 -17.64 -14.86 6.64
N TYR A 173 -17.79 -13.55 6.34
CA TYR A 173 -16.81 -12.53 6.74
C TYR A 173 -17.38 -11.10 6.74
N CYS A 174 -16.62 -10.15 7.29
CA CYS A 174 -16.99 -8.74 7.35
C CYS A 174 -16.85 -8.07 5.96
N GLN A 175 -17.96 -7.81 5.28
CA GLN A 175 -17.97 -7.00 4.06
C GLN A 175 -18.87 -5.79 4.27
N ILE A 176 -18.28 -4.68 4.73
CA ILE A 176 -19.00 -3.41 4.86
C ILE A 176 -18.26 -2.33 4.09
N VAL A 177 -18.70 -2.03 2.87
CA VAL A 177 -18.15 -0.93 2.07
C VAL A 177 -19.24 0.13 1.92
N PRO A 178 -19.01 1.38 2.37
CA PRO A 178 -19.98 2.44 2.13
C PRO A 178 -20.10 2.72 0.63
N PRO A 179 -21.30 3.04 0.10
CA PRO A 179 -21.48 3.37 -1.31
C PRO A 179 -20.52 4.48 -1.80
N ILE A 180 -20.26 5.49 -0.97
CA ILE A 180 -19.32 6.56 -1.34
C ILE A 180 -17.89 6.06 -1.53
N ILE A 181 -17.42 5.09 -0.74
CA ILE A 181 -16.11 4.46 -0.94
C ILE A 181 -16.16 3.60 -2.20
N GLU A 182 -17.22 2.82 -2.37
CA GLU A 182 -17.42 1.95 -3.52
C GLU A 182 -17.34 2.70 -4.86
N TYR A 183 -18.02 3.84 -4.97
CA TYR A 183 -17.98 4.66 -6.18
C TYR A 183 -16.74 5.56 -6.29
N SER A 184 -16.07 5.92 -5.19
CA SER A 184 -14.88 6.79 -5.22
C SER A 184 -13.55 6.02 -5.34
N TYR A 185 -13.55 4.72 -5.07
CA TYR A 185 -12.34 3.90 -5.06
C TYR A 185 -11.64 3.84 -6.42
N ILE A 186 -12.37 3.50 -7.48
CA ILE A 186 -11.81 3.41 -8.84
C ILE A 186 -11.39 4.80 -9.36
N PRO A 187 -12.24 5.83 -9.33
CA PRO A 187 -11.83 7.17 -9.79
C PRO A 187 -10.65 7.73 -9.01
N GLY A 188 -10.62 7.53 -7.68
CA GLY A 188 -9.53 7.98 -6.82
C GLY A 188 -8.21 7.31 -7.17
N PHE A 189 -8.22 5.98 -7.36
CA PHE A 189 -7.05 5.24 -7.79
C PHE A 189 -6.56 5.70 -9.18
N LEU A 190 -7.46 5.82 -10.15
CA LEU A 190 -7.12 6.25 -11.51
C LEU A 190 -6.51 7.66 -11.51
N ALA A 191 -7.10 8.59 -10.76
CA ALA A 191 -6.57 9.95 -10.62
C ALA A 191 -5.14 9.93 -10.05
N ALA A 192 -4.90 9.17 -8.98
CA ALA A 192 -3.58 9.03 -8.39
C ALA A 192 -2.58 8.37 -9.35
N ALA A 193 -2.97 7.29 -10.02
CA ALA A 193 -2.15 6.60 -11.01
C ALA A 193 -1.75 7.55 -12.15
N VAL A 194 -2.69 8.32 -12.69
CA VAL A 194 -2.42 9.32 -13.73
C VAL A 194 -1.43 10.38 -13.23
N ILE A 195 -1.64 10.93 -12.04
CA ILE A 195 -0.72 11.93 -11.46
C ILE A 195 0.69 11.34 -11.28
N ILE A 196 0.80 10.16 -10.68
CA ILE A 196 2.09 9.52 -10.42
C ILE A 196 2.81 9.21 -11.75
N VAL A 197 2.13 8.55 -12.67
CA VAL A 197 2.72 8.14 -13.97
C VAL A 197 3.14 9.36 -14.77
N THR A 198 2.29 10.38 -14.90
CA THR A 198 2.62 11.59 -15.69
C THR A 198 3.82 12.33 -15.11
N LEU A 199 3.84 12.56 -13.79
CA LEU A 199 4.97 13.22 -13.14
C LEU A 199 6.26 12.41 -13.33
N TYR A 200 6.21 11.08 -13.18
CA TYR A 200 7.41 10.25 -13.33
C TYR A 200 7.87 10.10 -14.76
N VAL A 201 6.97 10.03 -15.75
CA VAL A 201 7.35 10.07 -17.18
C VAL A 201 8.07 11.38 -17.48
N HIS A 202 7.58 12.51 -16.97
CA HIS A 202 8.24 13.80 -17.15
C HIS A 202 9.62 13.85 -16.47
N ILE A 203 9.71 13.41 -15.20
CA ILE A 203 10.99 13.35 -14.48
C ILE A 203 11.99 12.43 -15.22
N PHE A 204 11.55 11.25 -15.63
CA PHE A 204 12.38 10.26 -16.30
C PHE A 204 12.93 10.81 -17.61
N THR A 205 12.06 11.39 -18.44
CA THR A 205 12.44 11.98 -19.72
C THR A 205 13.43 13.13 -19.53
N ALA A 206 13.20 14.00 -18.54
CA ALA A 206 14.10 15.13 -18.26
C ALA A 206 15.49 14.66 -17.83
N VAL A 207 15.60 13.70 -16.90
CA VAL A 207 16.90 13.21 -16.41
C VAL A 207 17.60 12.35 -17.46
N TYR A 208 16.87 11.53 -18.22
CA TYR A 208 17.46 10.74 -19.29
C TYR A 208 18.05 11.64 -20.39
N ASN A 209 17.34 12.70 -20.77
CA ASN A 209 17.85 13.68 -21.72
C ASN A 209 19.08 14.44 -21.19
N GLN A 210 19.15 14.70 -19.87
CA GLN A 210 20.35 15.26 -19.25
C GLN A 210 21.52 14.26 -19.27
N ALA A 211 21.26 12.98 -19.05
CA ALA A 211 22.25 11.92 -19.08
C ALA A 211 22.79 11.65 -20.48
N LYS A 212 21.95 11.71 -21.53
CA LYS A 212 22.39 11.55 -22.93
C LYS A 212 23.36 12.66 -23.37
N LYS A 213 23.27 13.84 -22.76
CA LYS A 213 24.15 14.98 -23.03
C LYS A 213 25.48 14.92 -22.24
N LEU A 214 25.68 13.93 -21.37
CA LEU A 214 26.99 13.70 -20.75
C LEU A 214 27.96 13.19 -21.82
N GLN A 215 29.09 13.88 -21.95
CA GLN A 215 30.23 13.34 -22.68
C GLN A 215 30.91 12.25 -21.83
N PRO A 216 31.46 11.17 -22.42
CA PRO A 216 32.13 10.08 -21.69
C PRO A 216 33.51 10.47 -21.09
N GLN A 217 33.75 11.75 -20.84
CA GLN A 217 34.99 12.20 -20.20
C GLN A 217 34.95 11.93 -18.69
N ILE A 218 36.13 11.71 -18.11
CA ILE A 218 36.41 11.38 -16.70
C ILE A 218 35.49 12.16 -15.75
N GLU A 219 34.93 11.49 -14.72
CA GLU A 219 33.98 12.04 -13.73
C GLU A 219 34.52 13.29 -12.99
N THR A 220 34.50 14.43 -13.64
CA THR A 220 35.16 15.65 -13.14
C THR A 220 34.17 16.63 -12.55
N SER A 221 32.92 16.66 -13.02
CA SER A 221 31.95 17.67 -12.58
C SER A 221 30.96 17.19 -11.52
N LYS A 222 30.61 18.09 -10.59
CA LYS A 222 29.52 17.91 -9.62
C LYS A 222 28.17 17.64 -10.31
N ARG A 223 28.01 18.09 -11.56
CA ARG A 223 26.82 17.88 -12.41
C ARG A 223 26.68 16.41 -12.82
N ASP A 224 27.76 15.76 -13.23
CA ASP A 224 27.74 14.37 -13.68
C ASP A 224 27.36 13.41 -12.54
N LYS A 225 27.93 13.66 -11.34
CA LYS A 225 27.57 12.93 -10.11
C LYS A 225 26.10 13.07 -9.75
N ASN A 226 25.54 14.28 -9.87
CA ASN A 226 24.12 14.54 -9.60
C ASN A 226 23.20 13.83 -10.61
N ILE A 227 23.56 13.80 -11.90
CA ILE A 227 22.78 13.12 -12.93
C ILE A 227 22.78 11.60 -12.69
N LYS A 228 23.94 10.99 -12.42
CA LYS A 228 24.02 9.56 -12.07
C LYS A 228 23.20 9.24 -10.81
N LYS A 229 23.28 10.08 -9.78
CA LYS A 229 22.46 9.95 -8.56
C LYS A 229 20.96 10.02 -8.89
N ASN A 230 20.53 10.98 -9.70
CA ASN A 230 19.13 11.12 -10.12
C ASN A 230 18.65 9.91 -10.93
N LEU A 231 19.48 9.32 -11.80
CA LEU A 231 19.16 8.09 -12.51
C LEU A 231 18.94 6.90 -11.56
N ILE A 232 19.77 6.76 -10.51
CA ILE A 232 19.59 5.70 -9.51
C ILE A 232 18.26 5.88 -8.78
N ILE A 233 17.95 7.11 -8.36
CA ILE A 233 16.68 7.47 -7.70
C ILE A 233 15.50 7.16 -8.61
N LEU A 234 15.58 7.52 -9.89
CA LEU A 234 14.53 7.25 -10.87
C LEU A 234 14.33 5.76 -11.13
N LYS A 235 15.41 5.00 -11.28
CA LYS A 235 15.31 3.55 -11.38
C LYS A 235 14.63 2.96 -10.14
N THR A 236 14.88 3.51 -8.95
CA THR A 236 14.23 3.04 -7.70
C THR A 236 12.74 3.33 -7.75
N ALA A 237 12.38 4.56 -8.14
CA ALA A 237 10.99 4.96 -8.25
C ALA A 237 10.23 4.15 -9.31
N PHE A 238 10.85 3.85 -10.46
CA PHE A 238 10.26 2.99 -11.50
C PHE A 238 9.84 1.63 -10.94
N PHE A 239 10.69 1.00 -10.11
CA PHE A 239 10.31 -0.25 -9.45
C PHE A 239 9.18 -0.05 -8.44
N VAL A 240 9.22 0.98 -7.59
CA VAL A 240 8.15 1.28 -6.61
C VAL A 240 6.80 1.46 -7.32
N ILE A 241 6.75 2.27 -8.38
CA ILE A 241 5.53 2.56 -9.14
C ILE A 241 5.06 1.32 -9.90
N GLY A 242 5.98 0.62 -10.56
CA GLY A 242 5.65 -0.59 -11.32
C GLY A 242 5.05 -1.66 -10.41
N ILE A 243 5.64 -1.87 -9.23
CA ILE A 243 5.13 -2.80 -8.22
C ILE A 243 3.76 -2.33 -7.70
N PHE A 244 3.59 -1.04 -7.42
CA PHE A 244 2.28 -0.48 -7.06
C PHE A 244 1.22 -0.73 -8.14
N LEU A 245 1.50 -0.45 -9.41
CA LEU A 245 0.53 -0.66 -10.48
C LEU A 245 0.22 -2.15 -10.68
N ILE A 246 1.24 -3.02 -10.69
CA ILE A 246 1.06 -4.47 -10.85
C ILE A 246 0.25 -5.05 -9.69
N SER A 247 0.45 -4.55 -8.47
CA SER A 247 -0.25 -5.06 -7.29
C SER A 247 -1.71 -4.57 -7.21
N TRP A 248 -1.97 -3.32 -7.58
CA TRP A 248 -3.29 -2.71 -7.38
C TRP A 248 -4.21 -2.80 -8.60
N VAL A 249 -3.70 -2.73 -9.84
CA VAL A 249 -4.55 -2.74 -11.05
C VAL A 249 -5.47 -3.97 -11.12
N PRO A 250 -5.01 -5.21 -10.83
CA PRO A 250 -5.90 -6.37 -10.81
C PRO A 250 -7.06 -6.23 -9.82
N SER A 251 -6.80 -5.64 -8.65
CA SER A 251 -7.84 -5.36 -7.63
C SER A 251 -8.85 -4.35 -8.14
N ILE A 252 -8.40 -3.26 -8.75
CA ILE A 252 -9.28 -2.23 -9.31
C ILE A 252 -10.16 -2.80 -10.44
N VAL A 253 -9.60 -3.59 -11.34
CA VAL A 253 -10.34 -4.21 -12.44
C VAL A 253 -11.39 -5.19 -11.91
N THR A 254 -11.00 -6.09 -11.01
CA THR A 254 -11.91 -7.09 -10.43
C THR A 254 -13.04 -6.43 -9.65
N TYR A 255 -12.69 -5.41 -8.85
CA TYR A 255 -13.67 -4.61 -8.13
C TYR A 255 -14.66 -3.93 -9.09
N GLY A 256 -14.18 -3.35 -10.19
CA GLY A 256 -15.03 -2.77 -11.22
C GLY A 256 -15.97 -3.78 -11.88
N CYS A 257 -15.48 -4.99 -12.17
CA CYS A 257 -16.31 -6.08 -12.70
C CYS A 257 -17.42 -6.51 -11.73
N MET A 258 -17.13 -6.54 -10.43
CA MET A 258 -18.12 -6.88 -9.40
C MET A 258 -19.20 -5.82 -9.28
N ILE A 259 -18.80 -4.54 -9.15
CA ILE A 259 -19.72 -3.43 -8.89
C ILE A 259 -20.50 -3.01 -10.14
N TYR A 260 -19.81 -2.79 -11.26
CA TYR A 260 -20.45 -2.29 -12.50
C TYR A 260 -20.87 -3.40 -13.45
N GLY A 261 -20.24 -4.56 -13.38
CA GLY A 261 -20.54 -5.72 -14.23
C GLY A 261 -21.46 -6.76 -13.57
N GLY A 262 -21.78 -6.63 -12.28
CA GLY A 262 -22.63 -7.56 -11.55
C GLY A 262 -22.03 -8.96 -11.37
N GLN A 263 -20.72 -9.12 -11.53
CA GLN A 263 -20.05 -10.43 -11.48
C GLN A 263 -19.74 -10.87 -10.04
N THR A 264 -20.76 -11.32 -9.31
CA THR A 264 -20.64 -11.75 -7.89
C THR A 264 -19.78 -13.01 -7.68
N HIS A 265 -19.67 -13.88 -8.70
CA HIS A 265 -18.82 -15.09 -8.62
C HIS A 265 -17.32 -14.79 -8.44
N LEU A 266 -16.90 -13.54 -8.64
CA LEU A 266 -15.51 -13.10 -8.45
C LEU A 266 -15.14 -12.83 -6.99
N GLU A 267 -16.06 -12.94 -6.02
CA GLU A 267 -15.77 -12.65 -4.60
C GLU A 267 -14.57 -13.43 -4.04
N THR A 268 -14.53 -14.75 -4.24
CA THR A 268 -13.38 -15.56 -3.79
C THR A 268 -12.10 -15.19 -4.53
N VAL A 269 -12.18 -14.92 -5.84
CA VAL A 269 -11.04 -14.48 -6.66
C VAL A 269 -10.53 -13.12 -6.19
N PHE A 270 -11.43 -12.22 -5.81
CA PHE A 270 -11.10 -10.90 -5.30
C PHE A 270 -10.27 -10.98 -4.02
N LEU A 271 -10.55 -11.93 -3.11
CA LEU A 271 -9.74 -12.13 -1.90
C LEU A 271 -8.27 -12.49 -2.23
N TYR A 272 -8.03 -13.32 -3.25
CA TYR A 272 -6.67 -13.62 -3.72
C TYR A 272 -6.01 -12.42 -4.39
N ILE A 273 -6.78 -11.62 -5.11
CA ILE A 273 -6.28 -10.42 -5.78
C ILE A 273 -5.96 -9.31 -4.76
N GLU A 274 -6.74 -9.18 -3.68
CA GLU A 274 -6.45 -8.31 -2.56
C GLU A 274 -5.15 -8.71 -1.85
N LEU A 275 -4.86 -10.02 -1.73
CA LEU A 275 -3.59 -10.48 -1.18
C LEU A 275 -2.39 -9.89 -1.96
N LEU A 276 -2.51 -9.82 -3.29
CA LEU A 276 -1.50 -9.18 -4.14
C LEU A 276 -1.43 -7.67 -3.90
N ALA A 277 -2.57 -6.98 -3.83
CA ALA A 277 -2.65 -5.54 -3.58
C ALA A 277 -2.03 -5.15 -2.22
N TYR A 278 -2.43 -5.85 -1.14
CA TYR A 278 -1.90 -5.64 0.21
C TYR A 278 -0.43 -6.05 0.32
N GLY A 279 0.01 -7.00 -0.51
CA GLY A 279 1.43 -7.39 -0.63
C GLY A 279 2.36 -6.22 -0.97
N ASN A 280 1.86 -5.18 -1.63
CA ASN A 280 2.61 -3.95 -1.91
C ASN A 280 3.21 -3.33 -0.64
N SER A 281 2.45 -3.29 0.46
CA SER A 281 2.91 -2.78 1.76
C SER A 281 4.07 -3.59 2.36
N GLY A 282 4.16 -4.88 2.01
CA GLY A 282 5.24 -5.77 2.45
C GLY A 282 6.52 -5.64 1.62
N ILE A 283 6.42 -5.09 0.41
CA ILE A 283 7.56 -4.92 -0.49
C ILE A 283 8.34 -3.64 -0.17
N ASN A 284 7.69 -2.61 0.38
CA ASN A 284 8.30 -1.32 0.71
C ASN A 284 9.62 -1.45 1.53
N PRO A 285 9.67 -2.17 2.66
CA PRO A 285 10.91 -2.38 3.41
C PRO A 285 12.03 -3.05 2.59
N ILE A 286 11.69 -3.98 1.69
CA ILE A 286 12.65 -4.66 0.80
C ILE A 286 13.27 -3.66 -0.17
N ILE A 287 12.44 -2.81 -0.77
CA ILE A 287 12.91 -1.75 -1.68
C ILE A 287 13.86 -0.81 -0.95
N TYR A 288 13.54 -0.40 0.29
CA TYR A 288 14.40 0.47 1.08
C TYR A 288 15.73 -0.21 1.41
N ALA A 289 15.70 -1.47 1.85
CA ALA A 289 16.91 -2.26 2.13
C ALA A 289 17.80 -2.41 0.88
N TRP A 290 17.21 -2.59 -0.30
CA TRP A 290 17.96 -2.78 -1.54
C TRP A 290 18.51 -1.44 -2.08
N ARG A 291 17.70 -0.39 -2.08
CA ARG A 291 17.94 0.84 -2.86
C ARG A 291 18.43 2.02 -2.05
N LEU A 292 18.10 2.09 -0.76
CA LEU A 292 18.46 3.21 0.09
C LEU A 292 19.62 2.80 1.00
N LYS A 293 20.85 3.18 0.59
CA LYS A 293 22.10 2.80 1.30
C LYS A 293 22.05 3.10 2.80
N GLU A 294 21.43 4.21 3.20
CA GLU A 294 21.31 4.59 4.62
C GLU A 294 20.37 3.66 5.40
N PHE A 295 19.21 3.30 4.82
CA PHE A 295 18.30 2.33 5.42
C PHE A 295 18.93 0.94 5.47
N ARG A 296 19.62 0.52 4.40
CA ARG A 296 20.37 -0.76 4.40
C ARG A 296 21.35 -0.86 5.56
N ARG A 297 22.17 0.18 5.76
CA ARG A 297 23.12 0.23 6.88
C ARG A 297 22.41 0.18 8.23
N ALA A 298 21.33 0.93 8.38
CA ALA A 298 20.52 0.92 9.61
C ALA A 298 19.92 -0.47 9.88
N PHE A 299 19.38 -1.14 8.87
CA PHE A 299 18.81 -2.49 9.01
C PHE A 299 19.88 -3.52 9.36
N CYS A 300 21.03 -3.51 8.68
CA CYS A 300 22.15 -4.39 9.04
C CYS A 300 22.59 -4.16 10.49
N ALA A 301 22.66 -2.91 10.94
CA ALA A 301 23.02 -2.58 12.32
C ALA A 301 21.96 -3.04 13.34
N LEU A 302 20.67 -2.92 13.02
CA LEU A 302 19.58 -3.39 13.90
C LEU A 302 19.49 -4.91 13.98
N LEU A 303 19.75 -5.60 12.87
CA LEU A 303 19.68 -7.05 12.74
C LEU A 303 21.04 -7.73 13.04
N HIS A 304 22.05 -6.97 13.45
CA HIS A 304 23.42 -7.45 13.68
C HIS A 304 24.04 -8.23 12.51
N ILE A 305 23.68 -7.87 11.28
CA ILE A 305 24.22 -8.47 10.06
C ILE A 305 25.57 -7.80 9.75
N LYS A 306 26.66 -8.59 9.73
CA LYS A 306 27.99 -8.10 9.33
C LYS A 306 27.96 -7.60 7.89
N HIS A 307 28.38 -6.35 7.68
CA HIS A 307 28.43 -5.74 6.35
C HIS A 307 29.68 -6.25 5.61
N HIS A 308 29.54 -7.21 4.70
CA HIS A 308 30.57 -7.41 3.67
C HIS A 308 30.47 -6.23 2.71
N VAL A 309 31.38 -5.27 2.88
CA VAL A 309 31.51 -4.10 2.02
C VAL A 309 32.15 -4.55 0.71
N THR A 310 31.36 -4.84 -0.32
CA THR A 310 31.81 -4.69 -1.71
C THR A 310 31.61 -3.22 -2.10
N LEU A 311 32.70 -2.47 -2.02
CA LEU A 311 32.85 -1.16 -2.65
C LEU A 311 33.14 -1.40 -4.13
N GLU A 312 32.11 -1.22 -4.96
CA GLU A 312 32.24 -0.78 -6.35
C GLU A 312 31.33 0.44 -6.55
#